data_AF-A0A316DP85-F1
#
_entry.id   AF-A0A316DP85-F1
#
_cell.length_a   1.000
_cell.length_b   1.000
_cell.length_c   1.000
_cell.angle_alpha   90.00
_cell.angle_beta   90.00
_cell.angle_gamma   90.00
#
_symmetry.space_group_name_H-M   'P 1'
#
loop_
_entity.id
_entity.type
_entity.pdbx_description
1 polymer ?
#
loop_
_entity_poly.entity_id
_entity_poly.type
_entity_poly.pdbx_seq_one_letter_code
_entity_poly.pdbx_strand_id
1 'polypeptide(L)'
;MSLFEQWHQSRPQKIAWSLYQIFSSKKIEKLVFFIWSAEQHICPVCEDDLFVIGSRRRIGRKSTGERITYMIRRLRCKGCERIHHELPDLLVPYKRYEAESFESALSQGQSSDVAADESTLYRWSVWFAKFWQYWVNCLSMIAARTGDPVKPLSVPSLSALQQIGHYVGQGVGWLARLVRPIVNSQLWVHTRFAFLSIEL
;
A
#
# COMPACT_ATOMS: atom_id res chain seq x y z
N MET A 1 29.21 -2.41 74.09
CA MET A 1 27.96 -1.95 74.74
C MET A 1 27.47 -0.74 73.95
N SER A 2 26.25 -0.65 73.46
CA SER A 2 25.08 -1.55 73.43
C SER A 2 24.17 -0.94 72.35
N LEU A 3 23.59 -1.77 71.47
CA LEU A 3 22.17 -2.14 71.49
C LEU A 3 21.23 -0.94 71.29
N PHE A 4 20.43 -0.94 70.22
CA PHE A 4 19.05 -1.46 70.30
C PHE A 4 18.27 -0.57 71.28
N GLU A 5 17.46 0.37 70.82
CA GLU A 5 16.05 0.11 70.57
C GLU A 5 15.45 1.31 69.81
N GLN A 6 15.01 1.09 68.57
CA GLN A 6 13.61 0.82 68.19
C GLN A 6 12.75 2.10 68.20
N TRP A 7 12.37 2.64 67.03
CA TRP A 7 11.35 2.16 66.08
C TRP A 7 9.90 2.43 66.53
N HIS A 8 9.22 3.23 65.68
CA HIS A 8 7.77 3.38 65.46
C HIS A 8 6.95 4.14 66.52
N GLN A 9 6.01 5.03 66.16
CA GLN A 9 5.04 5.05 65.05
C GLN A 9 4.89 6.51 64.54
N SER A 10 4.80 6.84 63.24
CA SER A 10 3.73 6.48 62.28
C SER A 10 4.13 6.76 60.81
N ARG A 11 3.78 5.85 59.88
CA ARG A 11 3.78 5.95 58.39
C ARG A 11 2.32 6.16 57.88
N PRO A 12 2.00 6.23 56.56
CA PRO A 12 2.66 6.80 55.35
C PRO A 12 1.65 7.67 54.52
N GLN A 13 2.04 8.50 53.54
CA GLN A 13 2.10 8.30 52.06
C GLN A 13 2.08 9.72 51.44
N LYS A 14 2.78 10.09 50.35
CA LYS A 14 2.68 9.59 48.98
C LYS A 14 3.95 9.97 48.19
N ILE A 15 4.36 9.04 47.34
CA ILE A 15 5.41 9.18 46.33
C ILE A 15 4.91 10.14 45.24
N ALA A 16 5.74 11.10 44.84
CA ALA A 16 5.59 11.76 43.54
C ALA A 16 6.99 11.95 42.91
N TRP A 17 7.19 11.18 41.85
CA TRP A 17 8.35 10.98 41.02
C TRP A 17 9.13 12.26 40.61
N SER A 18 10.45 12.15 40.66
CA SER A 18 11.36 12.88 39.76
C SER A 18 11.15 12.35 38.34
N LEU A 19 10.83 13.19 37.36
CA LEU A 19 11.16 12.93 35.96
C LEU A 19 11.46 14.22 35.19
N TYR A 20 12.74 14.32 34.81
CA TYR A 20 13.25 15.07 33.68
C TYR A 20 12.49 14.67 32.39
N GLN A 21 12.13 15.63 31.54
CA GLN A 21 12.51 15.66 30.10
C GLN A 21 11.82 16.82 29.37
N ILE A 22 12.64 17.75 28.89
CA ILE A 22 12.28 18.73 27.86
C ILE A 22 12.13 17.95 26.54
N PHE A 23 10.90 17.68 26.10
CA PHE A 23 10.65 17.25 24.73
C PHE A 23 10.48 18.48 23.83
N SER A 24 11.57 18.88 23.19
CA SER A 24 11.54 19.79 22.05
C SER A 24 10.77 19.13 20.91
N SER A 25 9.53 19.57 20.63
CA SER A 25 8.80 19.11 19.45
C SER A 25 9.50 19.65 18.19
N LYS A 26 10.33 18.83 17.53
CA LYS A 26 10.73 19.10 16.15
C LYS A 26 9.48 18.99 15.29
N LYS A 27 8.97 20.13 14.84
CA LYS A 27 7.96 20.22 13.78
C LYS A 27 8.63 19.69 12.50
N ILE A 28 8.48 18.39 12.24
CA ILE A 28 8.93 17.81 10.96
C ILE A 28 8.10 18.49 9.88
N GLU A 29 8.75 19.35 9.10
CA GLU A 29 8.17 19.89 7.88
C GLU A 29 7.75 18.71 7.00
N LYS A 30 6.45 18.54 6.82
CA LYS A 30 5.91 17.46 5.99
C LYS A 30 6.27 17.80 4.55
N LEU A 31 7.23 17.09 3.97
CA LEU A 31 7.48 17.12 2.53
C LEU A 31 6.19 16.68 1.80
N VAL A 32 5.67 17.57 0.95
CA VAL A 32 4.51 17.33 0.11
C VAL A 32 4.99 17.26 -1.33
N PHE A 33 4.75 16.12 -1.98
CA PHE A 33 5.11 15.90 -3.38
C PHE A 33 3.86 15.96 -4.25
N PHE A 34 3.88 16.82 -5.27
CA PHE A 34 2.86 16.85 -6.30
C PHE A 34 3.21 15.82 -7.36
N ILE A 35 2.28 14.91 -7.63
CA ILE A 35 2.46 13.86 -8.62
C ILE A 35 1.28 13.93 -9.58
N TRP A 36 1.61 14.01 -10.85
CA TRP A 36 0.68 14.02 -11.97
C TRP A 36 1.21 13.09 -13.04
N SER A 37 0.33 12.27 -13.60
CA SER A 37 0.66 11.51 -14.80
C SER A 37 0.61 12.44 -16.02
N ALA A 38 1.56 12.24 -16.94
CA ALA A 38 1.59 12.90 -18.24
C ALA A 38 0.52 12.34 -19.20
N GLU A 39 -0.13 11.24 -18.83
CA GLU A 39 -1.12 10.58 -19.66
C GLU A 39 -2.52 11.18 -19.50
N GLN A 40 -3.28 11.15 -20.58
CA GLN A 40 -4.71 11.44 -20.53
C GLN A 40 -5.46 10.22 -19.96
N HIS A 41 -6.33 10.44 -18.99
CA HIS A 41 -7.09 9.38 -18.33
C HIS A 41 -8.51 9.37 -18.88
N ILE A 42 -9.01 8.19 -19.21
CA ILE A 42 -10.41 7.94 -19.52
C ILE A 42 -11.13 7.36 -18.29
N CYS A 43 -12.44 7.58 -18.20
CA CYS A 43 -13.23 7.00 -17.12
C CYS A 43 -13.21 5.47 -17.23
N PRO A 44 -12.77 4.74 -16.20
CA PRO A 44 -12.73 3.28 -16.28
C PRO A 44 -14.10 2.62 -16.12
N VAL A 45 -15.18 3.41 -15.97
CA VAL A 45 -16.56 2.92 -15.81
C VAL A 45 -17.36 3.10 -17.10
N CYS A 46 -17.23 4.25 -17.76
CA CYS A 46 -18.02 4.59 -18.95
C CYS A 46 -17.20 5.18 -20.09
N GLU A 47 -15.87 5.10 -20.01
CA GLU A 47 -14.90 5.47 -21.06
C GLU A 47 -14.85 6.96 -21.46
N ASP A 48 -15.74 7.79 -20.92
CA ASP A 48 -15.78 9.22 -21.18
C ASP A 48 -14.63 9.98 -20.51
N ASP A 49 -14.42 11.22 -20.96
CA ASP A 49 -13.36 12.10 -20.50
C ASP A 49 -13.42 12.41 -19.00
N LEU A 50 -12.23 12.57 -18.43
CA LEU A 50 -12.02 13.01 -17.08
C LEU A 50 -11.48 14.44 -17.05
N PHE A 51 -11.99 15.27 -16.14
CA PHE A 51 -11.45 16.61 -15.88
C PHE A 51 -11.06 16.78 -14.41
N VAL A 52 -10.04 17.61 -14.16
CA VAL A 52 -9.50 17.83 -12.82
C VAL A 52 -10.44 18.74 -12.03
N ILE A 53 -10.89 18.27 -10.87
CA ILE A 53 -11.73 19.05 -9.93
C ILE A 53 -10.98 19.46 -8.65
N GLY A 54 -9.70 19.11 -8.55
CA GLY A 54 -8.83 19.46 -7.43
C GLY A 54 -7.83 18.36 -7.12
N SER A 55 -7.29 18.39 -5.91
CA SER A 55 -6.29 17.43 -5.44
C SER A 55 -6.59 16.93 -4.04
N ARG A 56 -6.00 15.79 -3.68
CA ARG A 56 -6.16 15.17 -2.36
C ARG A 56 -4.82 14.65 -1.86
N ARG A 57 -4.62 14.73 -0.54
CA ARG A 57 -3.51 14.07 0.16
C ARG A 57 -3.68 12.55 0.19
N ARG A 58 -2.66 11.83 -0.25
CA ARG A 58 -2.45 10.40 -0.12
C ARG A 58 -1.14 10.16 0.62
N ILE A 59 -1.19 9.44 1.73
CA ILE A 59 0.03 9.16 2.51
C ILE A 59 0.64 7.87 1.98
N GLY A 60 1.95 7.91 1.71
CA GLY A 60 2.79 6.74 1.44
C GLY A 60 3.88 6.60 2.51
N ARG A 61 4.53 5.44 2.48
CA ARG A 61 5.71 5.12 3.30
C ARG A 61 6.74 4.47 2.40
N LYS A 62 7.97 4.96 2.46
CA LYS A 62 9.11 4.34 1.81
C LYS A 62 9.57 3.10 2.58
N SER A 63 10.46 2.33 1.94
CA SER A 63 11.18 1.23 2.58
C SER A 63 11.95 1.70 3.83
N THR A 64 12.48 2.92 3.84
CA THR A 64 13.19 3.51 5.01
C THR A 64 12.28 3.85 6.20
N GLY A 65 10.95 3.73 6.05
CA GLY A 65 9.96 4.14 7.06
C GLY A 65 9.60 5.62 7.00
N GLU A 66 10.24 6.38 6.11
CA GLU A 66 9.90 7.78 5.85
C GLU A 66 8.44 7.89 5.41
N ARG A 67 7.69 8.77 6.08
CA ARG A 67 6.29 9.06 5.74
C ARG A 67 6.22 10.23 4.78
N ILE A 68 5.63 9.98 3.60
CA ILE A 68 5.51 10.97 2.53
C ILE A 68 4.05 11.31 2.28
N THR A 69 3.78 12.58 1.96
CA THR A 69 2.45 13.03 1.53
C THR A 69 2.46 13.33 0.04
N TYR A 70 1.71 12.53 -0.71
CA TYR A 70 1.48 12.71 -2.14
C TYR A 70 0.21 13.51 -2.38
N MET A 71 0.28 14.56 -3.19
CA MET A 71 -0.88 15.27 -3.71
C MET A 71 -1.26 14.65 -5.05
N ILE A 72 -2.36 13.90 -5.06
CA ILE A 72 -2.91 13.23 -6.24
C ILE A 72 -4.12 14.00 -6.77
N ARG A 73 -4.33 14.02 -8.10
CA ARG A 73 -5.50 14.71 -8.68
C ARG A 73 -6.80 13.94 -8.37
N ARG A 74 -7.88 14.72 -8.20
CA ARG A 74 -9.26 14.26 -8.17
C ARG A 74 -9.85 14.57 -9.54
N LEU A 75 -10.35 13.54 -10.20
CA LEU A 75 -10.88 13.60 -11.54
C LEU A 75 -12.38 13.36 -11.50
N ARG A 76 -13.18 14.16 -12.20
CA ARG A 76 -14.62 13.91 -12.38
C ARG A 76 -14.87 13.48 -13.82
N CYS A 77 -15.66 12.42 -13.98
CA CYS A 77 -16.11 11.94 -15.29
C CYS A 77 -17.18 12.89 -15.85
N LYS A 78 -17.13 13.18 -17.15
CA LYS A 78 -18.19 13.92 -17.85
C LYS A 78 -19.48 13.09 -18.01
N GLY A 79 -19.35 11.80 -18.31
CA GLY A 79 -20.49 10.91 -18.55
C GLY A 79 -21.18 10.39 -17.29
N CYS A 80 -20.47 9.65 -16.43
CA CYS A 80 -21.07 9.04 -15.23
C CYS A 80 -20.99 9.91 -13.96
N GLU A 81 -20.40 11.10 -14.03
CA GLU A 81 -20.20 12.06 -12.93
C GLU A 81 -19.40 11.56 -11.71
N ARG A 82 -18.94 10.30 -11.73
CA ARG A 82 -18.16 9.71 -10.64
C ARG A 82 -16.83 10.41 -10.46
N ILE A 83 -16.37 10.43 -9.21
CA ILE A 83 -15.07 10.98 -8.84
C ILE A 83 -14.04 9.86 -8.76
N HIS A 84 -13.05 9.93 -9.64
CA HIS A 84 -11.88 9.08 -9.67
C HIS A 84 -10.70 9.80 -9.02
N HIS A 85 -9.76 9.03 -8.50
CA HIS A 85 -8.52 9.57 -7.95
C HIS A 85 -7.38 9.00 -8.76
N GLU A 86 -6.41 9.84 -9.09
CA GLU A 86 -5.17 9.34 -9.68
C GLU A 86 -4.46 8.38 -8.75
N LEU A 87 -3.83 7.39 -9.36
CA LEU A 87 -3.02 6.40 -8.68
C LEU A 87 -1.64 6.37 -9.35
N PRO A 88 -0.63 7.04 -8.77
CA PRO A 88 0.75 6.92 -9.21
C PRO A 88 1.25 5.49 -9.10
N ASP A 89 2.13 5.08 -10.02
CA ASP A 89 2.70 3.72 -10.10
C ASP A 89 3.47 3.29 -8.83
N LEU A 90 4.03 4.26 -8.10
CA LEU A 90 4.67 4.01 -6.80
C LEU A 90 3.68 3.61 -5.69
N LEU A 91 2.36 3.73 -5.90
CA LEU A 91 1.33 3.41 -4.92
C LEU A 91 0.46 2.25 -5.37
N VAL A 92 0.23 1.31 -4.45
CA VAL A 92 -0.77 0.25 -4.61
C VAL A 92 -2.10 0.68 -3.97
N PRO A 93 -3.27 0.40 -4.58
CA PRO A 93 -4.56 0.77 -4.01
C PRO A 93 -4.71 0.24 -2.58
N TYR A 94 -5.19 1.10 -1.68
CA TYR A 94 -5.43 0.76 -0.26
C TYR A 94 -4.20 0.33 0.54
N LYS A 95 -3.01 0.36 -0.04
CA LYS A 95 -1.75 0.14 0.68
C LYS A 95 -1.17 1.46 1.18
N ARG A 96 -0.39 1.37 2.26
CA ARG A 96 0.25 2.51 2.93
C ARG A 96 1.72 2.65 2.58
N TYR A 97 2.35 1.56 2.15
CA TYR A 97 3.73 1.54 1.69
C TYR A 97 3.76 1.68 0.17
N GLU A 98 4.90 2.14 -0.34
CA GLU A 98 5.16 2.23 -1.77
C GLU A 98 5.38 0.85 -2.38
N ALA A 99 5.09 0.72 -3.67
CA ALA A 99 5.18 -0.54 -4.42
C ALA A 99 6.55 -1.20 -4.24
N GLU A 100 7.64 -0.42 -4.30
CA GLU A 100 9.01 -0.90 -4.09
C GLU A 100 9.21 -1.64 -2.75
N SER A 101 8.56 -1.17 -1.67
CA SER A 101 8.62 -1.87 -0.37
C SER A 101 8.01 -3.27 -0.45
N PHE A 102 6.90 -3.42 -1.19
CA PHE A 102 6.28 -4.72 -1.41
C PHE A 102 7.15 -5.60 -2.30
N GLU A 103 7.73 -5.05 -3.37
CA GLU A 103 8.61 -5.82 -4.26
C GLU A 103 9.82 -6.36 -3.50
N SER A 104 10.49 -5.52 -2.71
CA SER A 104 11.61 -5.94 -1.86
C SER A 104 11.20 -7.04 -0.88
N ALA A 105 10.07 -6.88 -0.18
CA ALA A 105 9.60 -7.84 0.81
C ALA A 105 9.12 -9.17 0.21
N LEU A 106 8.52 -9.16 -0.98
CA LEU A 106 7.98 -10.36 -1.62
C LEU A 106 9.03 -11.13 -2.41
N SER A 107 10.04 -10.45 -2.95
CA SER A 107 11.13 -11.07 -3.71
C SER A 107 12.24 -11.65 -2.83
N GLN A 108 12.47 -11.09 -1.63
CA GLN A 108 13.53 -11.54 -0.73
C GLN A 108 12.93 -12.40 0.37
N GLY A 109 12.96 -13.72 0.19
CA GLY A 109 12.22 -14.71 0.98
C GLY A 109 12.55 -14.84 2.47
N GLN A 110 13.19 -13.87 3.15
CA GLN A 110 13.24 -13.78 4.62
C GLN A 110 13.92 -12.54 5.23
N SER A 111 14.62 -11.69 4.49
CA SER A 111 15.22 -10.44 5.04
C SER A 111 15.00 -9.26 4.11
N SER A 112 13.91 -8.53 4.29
CA SER A 112 13.72 -7.26 3.59
C SER A 112 14.25 -6.12 4.45
N ASP A 113 15.08 -5.24 3.89
CA ASP A 113 15.52 -3.99 4.53
C ASP A 113 14.39 -2.94 4.67
N VAL A 114 13.14 -3.37 4.57
CA VAL A 114 11.96 -2.53 4.71
C VAL A 114 11.70 -2.31 6.20
N ALA A 115 11.64 -1.03 6.60
CA ALA A 115 11.22 -0.57 7.91
C ALA A 115 9.70 -0.78 8.12
N ALA A 116 9.33 -2.04 8.25
CA ALA A 116 8.01 -2.54 8.62
C ALA A 116 8.17 -3.60 9.70
N ASP A 117 7.21 -3.67 10.61
CA ASP A 117 7.19 -4.76 11.59
C ASP A 117 6.90 -6.10 10.91
N GLU A 118 7.35 -7.21 11.53
CA GLU A 118 7.16 -8.57 11.02
C GLU A 118 5.69 -8.91 10.75
N SER A 119 4.76 -8.40 11.57
CA SER A 119 3.33 -8.64 11.37
C SER A 119 2.81 -7.95 10.10
N THR A 120 3.37 -6.79 9.74
CA THR A 120 3.08 -6.06 8.52
C THR A 120 3.64 -6.81 7.31
N LEU A 121 4.88 -7.30 7.37
CA LEU A 121 5.49 -8.11 6.31
C LEU A 121 4.70 -9.41 6.09
N TYR A 122 4.37 -10.13 7.17
CA TYR A 122 3.53 -11.32 7.13
C TYR A 122 2.19 -11.07 6.43
N ARG A 123 1.51 -9.95 6.76
CA ARG A 123 0.24 -9.58 6.12
C ARG A 123 0.41 -9.29 4.62
N TRP A 124 1.56 -8.83 4.16
CA TRP A 124 1.83 -8.65 2.74
C TRP A 124 2.01 -9.99 2.04
N SER A 125 2.76 -10.91 2.65
CA SER A 125 2.91 -12.28 2.13
C SER A 125 1.58 -13.00 2.04
N VAL A 126 0.72 -12.90 3.07
CA VAL A 126 -0.64 -13.48 3.05
C VAL A 126 -1.50 -12.82 1.97
N TRP A 127 -1.44 -11.48 1.86
CA TRP A 127 -2.17 -10.76 0.81
C TRP A 127 -1.73 -11.22 -0.59
N PHE A 128 -0.43 -11.32 -0.83
CA PHE A 128 0.11 -11.78 -2.11
C PHE A 128 -0.30 -13.23 -2.40
N ALA A 129 -0.10 -14.13 -1.44
CA ALA A 129 -0.50 -15.54 -1.54
C ALA A 129 -1.99 -15.72 -1.85
N LYS A 130 -2.85 -14.84 -1.32
CA LYS A 130 -4.29 -14.88 -1.56
C LYS A 130 -4.71 -14.43 -2.96
N PHE A 131 -4.00 -13.48 -3.56
CA PHE A 131 -4.47 -12.79 -4.78
C PHE A 131 -3.65 -13.06 -6.04
N TRP A 132 -2.45 -13.64 -5.95
CA TRP A 132 -1.57 -13.76 -7.11
C TRP A 132 -2.23 -14.51 -8.30
N GLN A 133 -2.93 -15.62 -8.05
CA GLN A 133 -3.59 -16.40 -9.09
C GLN A 133 -4.73 -15.62 -9.75
N TYR A 134 -5.48 -14.85 -8.95
CA TYR A 134 -6.52 -13.96 -9.46
C TYR A 134 -5.92 -12.91 -10.39
N TRP A 135 -4.81 -12.28 -10.01
CA TRP A 135 -4.15 -11.29 -10.85
C TRP A 135 -3.61 -11.89 -12.15
N VAL A 136 -3.02 -13.09 -12.11
CA VAL A 136 -2.60 -13.81 -13.33
C VAL A 136 -3.78 -14.03 -14.28
N ASN A 137 -4.94 -14.43 -13.76
CA ASN A 137 -6.14 -14.62 -14.58
C ASN A 137 -6.65 -13.29 -15.17
N CYS A 138 -6.62 -12.20 -14.40
CA CYS A 138 -6.94 -10.87 -14.92
C CYS A 138 -6.00 -10.44 -16.05
N LEU A 139 -4.69 -10.64 -15.87
CA LEU A 139 -3.68 -10.31 -16.89
C LEU A 139 -3.90 -11.14 -18.16
N SER A 140 -4.17 -12.43 -18.03
CA SER A 140 -4.52 -13.30 -19.16
C SER A 140 -5.75 -12.81 -19.92
N MET A 141 -6.81 -12.44 -19.19
CA MET A 141 -8.03 -11.88 -19.79
C MET A 141 -7.76 -10.56 -20.52
N ILE A 142 -6.99 -9.65 -19.92
CA ILE A 142 -6.65 -8.35 -20.51
C ILE A 142 -5.82 -8.56 -21.78
N ALA A 143 -4.78 -9.40 -21.70
CA ALA A 143 -3.91 -9.76 -22.83
C ALA A 143 -4.70 -10.31 -24.02
N ALA A 144 -5.68 -11.19 -23.76
CA ALA A 144 -6.56 -11.72 -24.80
C ALA A 144 -7.43 -10.65 -25.47
N ARG A 145 -7.87 -9.62 -24.73
CA ARG A 145 -8.69 -8.52 -25.27
C ARG A 145 -7.87 -7.51 -26.07
N THR A 146 -6.61 -7.29 -25.69
CA THR A 146 -5.72 -6.33 -26.34
C THR A 146 -5.00 -6.90 -27.56
N GLY A 147 -5.25 -8.17 -27.92
CA GLY A 147 -4.65 -8.81 -29.08
C GLY A 147 -3.19 -9.26 -28.89
N ASP A 148 -2.72 -9.33 -27.64
CA ASP A 148 -1.39 -9.83 -27.29
C ASP A 148 -1.49 -10.99 -26.29
N PRO A 149 -2.10 -12.13 -26.69
CA PRO A 149 -2.30 -13.26 -25.80
C PRO A 149 -0.96 -13.88 -25.42
N VAL A 150 -0.57 -13.66 -24.16
CA VAL A 150 0.60 -14.29 -23.56
C VAL A 150 0.37 -15.81 -23.48
N LYS A 151 1.23 -16.59 -24.14
CA LYS A 151 1.11 -18.07 -24.14
C LYS A 151 1.21 -18.61 -22.71
N PRO A 152 0.32 -19.52 -22.29
CA PRO A 152 0.43 -20.16 -20.98
C PRO A 152 1.74 -20.93 -20.87
N LEU A 153 2.44 -20.75 -19.75
CA LEU A 153 3.68 -21.49 -19.48
C LEU A 153 3.34 -22.95 -19.18
N SER A 154 3.90 -23.88 -19.96
CA SER A 154 3.69 -25.33 -19.81
C SER A 154 4.56 -25.96 -18.70
N VAL A 155 5.10 -25.15 -17.79
CA VAL A 155 6.09 -25.59 -16.79
C VAL A 155 5.40 -25.94 -15.45
N PRO A 156 5.59 -27.14 -14.87
CA PRO A 156 4.76 -27.61 -13.75
C PRO A 156 4.98 -26.96 -12.37
N SER A 157 5.90 -25.99 -12.20
CA SER A 157 6.30 -25.54 -10.85
C SER A 157 6.80 -24.09 -10.76
N LEU A 158 6.20 -23.17 -11.52
CA LEU A 158 6.58 -21.75 -11.40
C LEU A 158 6.03 -21.13 -10.11
N SER A 159 6.90 -20.44 -9.38
CA SER A 159 6.50 -19.59 -8.25
C SER A 159 5.52 -18.51 -8.68
N ALA A 160 4.71 -18.00 -7.75
CA ALA A 160 3.76 -16.93 -8.00
C ALA A 160 4.42 -15.70 -8.68
N LEU A 161 5.64 -15.33 -8.26
CA LEU A 161 6.39 -14.23 -8.87
C LEU A 161 6.84 -14.54 -10.30
N GLN A 162 7.25 -15.76 -10.60
CA GLN A 162 7.60 -16.15 -11.97
C GLN A 162 6.36 -16.15 -12.89
N GLN A 163 5.21 -16.60 -12.39
CA GLN A 163 3.96 -16.59 -13.16
C GLN A 163 3.48 -15.17 -13.45
N ILE A 164 3.52 -14.27 -12.45
CA ILE A 164 3.24 -12.85 -12.65
C ILE A 164 4.27 -12.25 -13.62
N GLY A 165 5.56 -12.51 -13.38
CA GLY A 165 6.67 -11.99 -14.17
C GLY A 165 6.64 -12.40 -15.65
N HIS A 166 5.94 -13.47 -16.02
CA HIS A 166 5.69 -13.83 -17.41
C HIS A 166 4.87 -12.78 -18.17
N TYR A 167 3.92 -12.14 -17.48
CA TYR A 167 3.06 -11.11 -18.05
C TYR A 167 3.65 -9.71 -17.93
N VAL A 168 4.36 -9.43 -16.83
CA VAL A 168 4.78 -8.06 -16.48
C VAL A 168 6.28 -7.88 -16.37
N GLY A 169 7.09 -8.90 -16.65
CA GLY A 169 8.53 -8.93 -16.44
C GLY A 169 8.93 -9.06 -14.97
N GLN A 170 10.15 -9.54 -14.70
CA GLN A 170 10.67 -9.76 -13.34
C GLN A 170 11.51 -8.60 -12.78
N GLY A 171 11.76 -7.55 -13.57
CA GLY A 171 12.53 -6.38 -13.12
C GLY A 171 11.76 -5.50 -12.14
N VAL A 172 12.49 -4.56 -11.51
CA VAL A 172 11.91 -3.53 -10.61
C VAL A 172 10.70 -2.85 -11.26
N GLY A 173 9.69 -2.55 -10.46
CA GLY A 173 8.41 -1.99 -10.90
C GLY A 173 7.44 -3.03 -11.45
N TRP A 174 7.69 -4.33 -11.23
CA TRP A 174 6.77 -5.39 -11.65
C TRP A 174 5.39 -5.24 -11.01
N LEU A 175 5.32 -4.75 -9.77
CA LEU A 175 4.07 -4.59 -9.07
C LEU A 175 3.26 -3.42 -9.65
N ALA A 176 3.91 -2.34 -10.07
CA ALA A 176 3.25 -1.26 -10.80
C ALA A 176 2.68 -1.76 -12.14
N ARG A 177 3.50 -2.50 -12.91
CA ARG A 177 3.08 -3.10 -14.19
C ARG A 177 1.97 -4.15 -14.03
N LEU A 178 1.89 -4.80 -12.87
CA LEU A 178 0.76 -5.67 -12.49
C LEU A 178 -0.50 -4.87 -12.16
N VAL A 179 -0.38 -3.86 -11.29
CA VAL A 179 -1.50 -3.12 -10.73
C VAL A 179 -2.21 -2.27 -11.78
N ARG A 180 -1.44 -1.55 -12.60
CA ARG A 180 -1.95 -0.56 -13.55
C ARG A 180 -3.02 -1.11 -14.52
N PRO A 181 -2.78 -2.18 -15.30
CA PRO A 181 -3.79 -2.71 -16.22
C PRO A 181 -5.02 -3.26 -15.50
N ILE A 182 -4.84 -3.90 -14.34
CA ILE A 182 -5.95 -4.48 -13.56
C ILE A 182 -6.85 -3.39 -12.98
N VAL A 183 -6.27 -2.31 -12.44
CA VAL A 183 -7.01 -1.16 -11.91
C VAL A 183 -7.76 -0.43 -13.04
N ASN A 184 -7.10 -0.17 -14.15
CA ASN A 184 -7.71 0.51 -15.30
C ASN A 184 -8.86 -0.30 -15.90
N SER A 185 -8.80 -1.63 -15.81
CA SER A 185 -9.87 -2.54 -16.25
C SER A 185 -10.98 -2.76 -15.20
N GLN A 186 -10.98 -2.04 -14.07
CA GLN A 186 -11.91 -2.24 -12.94
C GLN A 186 -11.90 -3.66 -12.34
N LEU A 187 -10.81 -4.40 -12.52
CA LEU A 187 -10.64 -5.76 -11.99
C LEU A 187 -9.87 -5.77 -10.65
N TRP A 188 -9.57 -4.62 -10.06
CA TRP A 188 -8.81 -4.60 -8.81
C TRP A 188 -9.70 -4.90 -7.60
N VAL A 189 -9.50 -6.07 -6.99
CA VAL A 189 -10.25 -6.42 -5.77
C VAL A 189 -9.79 -5.56 -4.59
N HIS A 190 -10.73 -4.79 -4.05
CA HIS A 190 -10.51 -4.03 -2.83
C HIS A 190 -10.46 -4.97 -1.63
N THR A 191 -9.38 -4.94 -0.85
CA THR A 191 -9.29 -5.71 0.41
C THR A 191 -10.12 -5.10 1.56
N ARG A 192 -11.11 -4.25 1.25
CA ARG A 192 -12.11 -3.86 2.24
C ARG A 192 -13.22 -4.88 2.16
N PHE A 193 -13.50 -5.54 3.29
CA PHE A 193 -14.84 -6.05 3.57
C PHE A 193 -15.81 -4.86 3.48
N ALA A 194 -16.25 -4.53 2.27
CA ALA A 194 -17.48 -3.79 2.13
C ALA A 194 -18.56 -4.84 2.42
N PHE A 195 -19.13 -4.80 3.62
CA PHE A 195 -20.48 -5.27 3.81
C PHE A 195 -21.32 -4.52 2.77
N LEU A 196 -21.58 -5.16 1.64
CA LEU A 196 -22.65 -4.76 0.76
C LEU A 196 -23.93 -5.16 1.49
N SER A 197 -24.46 -4.26 2.31
CA SER A 197 -25.89 -4.27 2.62
C SER A 197 -26.61 -3.91 1.32
N ILE A 198 -26.89 -4.93 0.52
CA ILE A 198 -27.95 -4.84 -0.48
C ILE A 198 -29.23 -5.12 0.31
N GLU A 199 -29.94 -4.04 0.65
CA GLU A 199 -31.37 -4.15 0.90
C GLU A 199 -32.03 -4.35 -0.47
N LEU A 200 -32.60 -5.54 -0.67
CA LEU A 200 -33.68 -5.79 -1.63
C LEU A 200 -35.00 -5.66 -0.89
#